data_AF-A0AB94IBS8-F1
#
_entry.id   AF-A0AB94IBS8-F1
#
_cell.length_a   1.000
_cell.length_b   1.000
_cell.length_c   1.000
_cell.angle_alpha   90.00
_cell.angle_beta   90.00
_cell.angle_gamma   90.00
#
_symmetry.space_group_name_H-M   'P 1'
#
loop_
_entity.id
_entity.type
_entity.pdbx_description
1 polymer ?
#
loop_
_entity_poly.entity_id
_entity_poly.type
_entity_poly.pdbx_seq_one_letter_code
_entity_poly.pdbx_strand_id
1 'polypeptide(L)' 'MKLIQLDNEQSTVILSKDELYIIRSIIGEIYSGVCVDSEEFETIHGIEKDNVLKLKYDIYKIYDQLK' A
#
# COMPACT_ATOMS: atom_id res chain seq x y z
N MET A 1 -3.03 -8.38 1.20
CA MET A 1 -4.23 -7.72 0.67
C MET A 1 -4.99 -8.67 -0.25
N LYS A 2 -6.30 -8.50 -0.47
CA LYS A 2 -7.08 -9.36 -1.40
C LYS A 2 -8.10 -8.57 -2.22
N LEU A 3 -8.13 -8.77 -3.54
CA LEU A 3 -9.21 -8.32 -4.42
C LEU A 3 -10.45 -9.19 -4.21
N ILE A 4 -11.59 -8.55 -3.96
CA ILE A 4 -12.87 -9.23 -3.68
C ILE A 4 -13.82 -9.15 -4.86
N GLN A 5 -13.89 -7.98 -5.50
CA GLN A 5 -14.81 -7.74 -6.60
C GLN A 5 -14.19 -6.77 -7.59
N LEU A 6 -14.44 -7.05 -8.86
CA LEU A 6 -14.18 -6.17 -9.99
C LEU A 6 -15.49 -6.05 -10.78
N ASP A 7 -16.03 -4.84 -10.86
CA ASP A 7 -17.09 -4.49 -11.80
C ASP A 7 -16.57 -3.44 -12.79
N ASN A 8 -17.40 -3.07 -13.77
CA ASN A 8 -16.98 -2.28 -14.94
C ASN A 8 -16.25 -0.96 -14.60
N GLU A 9 -16.39 -0.42 -13.38
CA GLU A 9 -15.66 0.80 -12.96
C GLU A 9 -15.18 0.78 -11.50
N GLN A 10 -15.47 -0.27 -10.72
CA GLN A 10 -15.14 -0.33 -9.30
C GLN A 10 -14.34 -1.58 -8.96
N SER A 11 -13.36 -1.40 -8.08
CA SER A 11 -12.63 -2.47 -7.44
C SER A 11 -12.85 -2.42 -5.93
N THR A 12 -13.13 -3.58 -5.34
CA THR A 12 -13.22 -3.73 -3.88
C THR A 12 -12.05 -4.57 -3.41
N VAL A 13 -11.19 -4.00 -2.56
CA VAL A 13 -10.06 -4.69 -1.92
C VAL A 13 -10.27 -4.77 -0.41
N ILE A 14 -9.91 -5.89 0.20
CA ILE A 14 -9.81 -6.03 1.65
C ILE A 14 -8.36 -5.80 2.07
N LEU A 15 -8.20 -4.90 3.03
CA LEU A 15 -6.94 -4.53 3.66
C LEU A 15 -6.93 -4.98 5.13
N SER A 16 -5.78 -5.43 5.62
CA SER A 16 -5.54 -5.48 7.05
C SER A 16 -5.40 -4.06 7.62
N LYS A 17 -5.44 -3.93 8.95
CA LYS A 17 -5.20 -2.63 9.61
C LYS A 17 -3.82 -2.07 9.27
N ASP A 18 -2.81 -2.94 9.22
CA ASP A 18 -1.43 -2.56 8.92
C ASP A 18 -1.28 -2.13 7.46
N GLU A 19 -1.94 -2.84 6.53
CA GLU A 19 -1.94 -2.46 5.11
C GLU A 19 -2.60 -1.10 4.88
N LEU A 20 -3.73 -0.84 5.54
CA LEU A 20 -4.39 0.46 5.49
C LEU A 20 -3.52 1.57 6.11
N TYR A 21 -2.83 1.26 7.21
CA TYR A 21 -1.92 2.19 7.86
C TYR A 21 -0.74 2.56 6.93
N ILE A 22 -0.10 1.56 6.30
CA ILE A 22 1.00 1.80 5.35
C ILE A 22 0.53 2.69 4.19
N ILE A 23 -0.63 2.41 3.59
CA ILE A 23 -1.20 3.22 2.50
C ILE A 23 -1.44 4.66 2.98
N ARG A 24 -2.05 4.84 4.16
CA ARG A 24 -2.30 6.16 4.74
C ARG A 24 -0.99 6.93 4.95
N SER A 25 0.05 6.29 5.48
CA SER A 25 1.34 6.92 5.74
C SER A 25 2.03 7.36 4.44
N ILE A 26 2.05 6.50 3.42
CA ILE A 26 2.60 6.83 2.09
C ILE A 26 1.85 8.03 1.47
N ILE A 27 0.51 8.07 1.58
CA ILE A 27 -0.27 9.23 1.10
C ILE A 27 0.13 10.50 1.86
N GLY A 28 0.25 10.42 3.19
CA GLY A 28 0.68 11.56 4.02
C GLY A 28 2.06 12.09 3.63
N GLU A 29 3.01 11.19 3.40
CA GLU A 29 4.37 11.48 2.95
C GLU A 29 4.39 12.24 1.61
N ILE A 30 3.69 11.73 0.60
CA ILE A 30 3.55 12.38 -0.72
C ILE A 30 3.04 13.82 -0.57
N TYR A 31 1.97 14.03 0.19
CA TYR A 31 1.39 15.37 0.37
C TYR A 31 2.22 16.28 1.31
N SER A 32 3.10 15.73 2.12
CA SER A 32 4.05 16.48 2.93
C SER A 32 5.33 16.87 2.17
N GLY A 33 5.52 16.36 0.95
CA GLY A 33 6.75 16.56 0.17
C GLY A 33 7.96 15.78 0.71
N VAL A 34 7.73 14.79 1.58
CA VAL A 34 8.77 13.93 2.15
C VAL A 34 8.58 12.54 1.56
N CYS A 35 9.41 12.17 0.58
CA CYS A 35 9.39 10.82 0.03
C CYS A 35 10.52 10.04 0.69
N VAL A 36 10.16 9.08 1.55
CA VAL A 36 11.14 8.24 2.26
C VAL A 36 11.23 6.87 1.60
N ASP A 37 12.42 6.28 1.61
CA ASP A 37 12.57 4.89 1.15
C ASP A 37 12.03 3.89 2.19
N SER A 38 12.02 2.61 1.86
CA SER A 38 11.45 1.58 2.74
C SER A 38 12.22 1.40 4.06
N GLU A 39 13.51 1.72 4.12
CA GLU A 39 14.32 1.62 5.35
C GLU A 39 14.06 2.81 6.27
N GLU A 40 13.95 4.00 5.69
CA GLU A 40 13.51 5.21 6.40
C GLU A 40 12.07 5.06 6.90
N PHE A 41 11.17 4.49 6.09
CA PHE A 41 9.79 4.21 6.48
C PHE A 41 9.72 3.32 7.72
N GLU A 42 10.54 2.26 7.76
CA GLU A 42 10.65 1.37 8.91
C GLU A 42 11.12 2.12 10.17
N THR A 43 12.11 2.99 10.02
CA THR A 43 12.64 3.80 11.12
C THR A 43 11.59 4.77 11.69
N ILE A 44 10.77 5.38 10.83
CA ILE A 44 9.79 6.41 11.22
C ILE A 44 8.50 5.79 11.75
N HIS A 45 7.98 4.77 11.08
CA HIS A 45 6.65 4.21 11.34
C HIS A 45 6.68 2.91 12.15
N GLY A 46 7.87 2.32 12.36
CA GLY A 46 8.01 1.05 13.07
C GLY A 46 7.43 -0.16 12.34
N ILE A 47 7.26 -0.05 11.02
CA ILE A 47 6.77 -1.12 10.15
C ILE A 47 7.95 -1.70 9.38
N GLU A 48 8.19 -3.01 9.50
CA GLU A 48 9.28 -3.67 8.77
C GLU A 48 9.22 -3.37 7.27
N LYS A 49 10.37 -3.02 6.68
CA LYS A 49 10.46 -2.64 5.26
C LYS A 49 9.88 -3.70 4.32
N ASP A 50 10.03 -4.97 4.67
CA ASP A 50 9.53 -6.09 3.87
C ASP A 50 7.99 -6.10 3.78
N ASN A 51 7.29 -5.61 4.82
CA ASN A 51 5.83 -5.46 4.78
C ASN A 51 5.40 -4.35 3.81
N VAL A 52 6.15 -3.24 3.76
CA VAL A 52 5.91 -2.15 2.80
C VAL A 52 6.16 -2.61 1.37
N LEU A 53 7.28 -3.30 1.13
CA LEU A 53 7.64 -3.84 -0.18
C LEU A 53 6.65 -4.89 -0.67
N LYS A 54 6.21 -5.77 0.23
CA LYS A 54 5.16 -6.76 -0.07
C LYS A 54 3.85 -6.07 -0.45
N LEU A 55 3.42 -5.05 0.29
CA LEU A 55 2.20 -4.33 -0.03
C LEU A 55 2.28 -3.64 -1.40
N LYS A 56 3.41 -3.02 -1.74
CA LYS A 56 3.67 -2.47 -3.07
C LYS A 56 3.47 -3.53 -4.16
N TYR A 57 4.07 -4.71 -3.98
CA TYR A 57 3.93 -5.82 -4.93
C TYR A 57 2.48 -6.29 -5.05
N ASP A 58 1.78 -6.46 -3.93
CA ASP A 58 0.37 -6.87 -3.90
C ASP A 58 -0.52 -5.85 -4.64
N ILE A 59 -0.29 -4.55 -4.46
CA ILE A 59 -1.03 -3.47 -5.17
C ILE A 59 -0.81 -3.56 -6.67
N TYR A 60 0.44 -3.71 -7.12
CA TYR A 60 0.74 -3.83 -8.56
C TYR A 60 0.08 -5.06 -9.16
N LYS A 61 0.16 -6.19 -8.47
CA LYS A 61 -0.46 -7.44 -8.92
C LYS A 61 -1.98 -7.32 -9.03
N ILE A 62 -2.65 -6.67 -8.06
CA ILE A 62 -4.09 -6.44 -8.13
C ILE A 62 -4.42 -5.49 -9.29
N TYR A 63 -3.69 -4.39 -9.43
CA TYR A 63 -3.93 -3.42 -10.50
C TYR A 63 -3.76 -4.05 -11.90
N ASP A 64 -2.75 -4.89 -12.08
CA ASP A 64 -2.53 -5.60 -13.34
C ASP A 64 -3.65 -6.60 -13.68
N GLN A 65 -4.43 -7.07 -12.71
CA GLN A 65 -5.64 -7.86 -12.95
C GLN A 65 -6.84 -7.02 -13.41
N LEU A 66 -6.77 -5.70 -13.31
CA LEU A 66 -7.83 -4.78 -13.75
C LEU A 66 -7.70 -4.41 -15.25
N LYS A 67 -6.58 -4.77 -15.89
CA LYS A 67 -6.30 -4.52 -17.32
C LYS A 67 -6.81 -5.67 -18.18
#